data_AF-A0AA46YKL6-F1
#
_entry.id   AF-A0AA46YKL6-F1
#
_cell.length_a   1.000
_cell.length_b   1.000
_cell.length_c   1.000
_cell.angle_alpha   90.00
_cell.angle_beta   90.00
_cell.angle_gamma   90.00
#
_symmetry.space_group_name_H-M   'P 1'
#
loop_
_entity.id
_entity.type
_entity.pdbx_description
1 polymer ?
#
loop_
_entity_poly.entity_id
_entity_poly.type
_entity_poly.pdbx_seq_one_letter_code
_entity_poly.pdbx_strand_id
1 'polypeptide(L)'
;MGFDVDQVRSQFPALAGGIAHFDGPGGSQTPEPVATAVAATLRSSISNRGQVSASERRADDVVTGARAAMADLLGADARGVVFGRSMTQLTYDFSRALAKGWRPGDEVVVTRLDHDANIRPWVQAAEYAGATLRWVDFDPGSGELDIDGLAMALSDKTRLVAVTAASNLIGTRPDVASIAEAVHAVGALLYVDGVHYTAHVHVDMAALGADVFACSPYKFLGPHCGVLAARPALLESVHPDKLLPATDGVPERFELGTLPYELLAGTTAAVDFLASLGEGATRRAMLRSAYDAIEKHEDALRTRLEAELADLPGVTLYSRAARRTPTLLFTVDGVAPVDVHRSLAERDINAPASSFYAIEAARRLGLGAPGAVRIGLAPYTDDDEIDRLVAGVRDLTAR
;
A
#
# COMPACT_ATOMS: atom_id res chain seq x y z
N MET A 1 -20.80 4.50 16.15
CA MET A 1 -20.20 4.16 17.46
C MET A 1 -18.79 4.76 17.51
N GLY A 2 -18.18 5.00 18.67
CA GLY A 2 -16.76 5.40 18.74
C GLY A 2 -15.84 4.24 18.35
N PHE A 3 -14.63 4.52 17.88
CA PHE A 3 -13.62 3.51 17.61
C PHE A 3 -12.95 3.10 18.94
N ASP A 4 -13.17 1.86 19.38
CA ASP A 4 -12.62 1.32 20.64
C ASP A 4 -11.23 0.73 20.40
N VAL A 5 -10.20 1.56 20.59
CA VAL A 5 -8.81 1.18 20.33
C VAL A 5 -8.32 0.07 21.26
N ASP A 6 -8.79 0.00 22.51
CA ASP A 6 -8.38 -1.04 23.46
C ASP A 6 -8.92 -2.41 23.04
N GLN A 7 -10.18 -2.45 22.61
CA GLN A 7 -10.76 -3.66 22.04
C GLN A 7 -9.96 -4.12 20.82
N VAL A 8 -9.63 -3.21 19.90
CA VAL A 8 -8.82 -3.51 18.71
C VAL A 8 -7.44 -4.03 19.11
N ARG A 9 -6.72 -3.33 20.00
CA ARG A 9 -5.38 -3.70 20.49
C ARG A 9 -5.34 -5.08 21.13
N SER A 10 -6.39 -5.47 21.85
CA SER A 10 -6.47 -6.80 22.48
C SER A 10 -6.44 -7.97 21.47
N GLN A 11 -6.69 -7.70 20.19
CA GLN A 11 -6.65 -8.68 19.11
C GLN A 11 -5.25 -8.89 18.54
N PHE A 12 -4.23 -8.13 18.99
CA PHE A 12 -2.86 -8.19 18.47
C PHE A 12 -1.88 -8.71 19.53
N PRO A 13 -1.54 -10.01 19.52
CA PRO A 13 -0.59 -10.58 20.48
C PRO A 13 0.77 -9.88 20.51
N ALA A 14 1.22 -9.35 19.37
CA ALA A 14 2.49 -8.62 19.24
C ALA A 14 2.58 -7.38 20.15
N LEU A 15 1.43 -6.75 20.47
CA LEU A 15 1.40 -5.54 21.29
C LEU A 15 1.57 -5.81 22.79
N ALA A 16 1.41 -7.08 23.22
CA ALA A 16 1.57 -7.46 24.63
C ALA A 16 3.01 -7.22 25.17
N GLY A 17 3.99 -7.05 24.28
CA GLY A 17 5.36 -6.70 24.63
C GLY A 17 5.55 -5.24 25.07
N GLY A 18 4.54 -4.37 24.94
CA GLY A 18 4.62 -2.96 25.34
C GLY A 18 5.42 -2.07 24.38
N ILE A 19 5.84 -2.59 23.23
CA ILE A 19 6.55 -1.83 22.20
C ILE A 19 5.55 -0.94 21.45
N ALA A 20 5.88 0.35 21.34
CA ALA A 20 5.10 1.29 20.54
C ALA A 20 5.48 1.15 19.06
N HIS A 21 4.53 0.73 18.22
CA HIS A 21 4.76 0.44 16.80
C HIS A 21 4.38 1.61 15.90
N PHE A 22 5.37 2.42 15.51
CA PHE A 22 5.24 3.51 14.54
C PHE A 22 5.78 3.16 13.15
N ASP A 23 6.08 1.88 12.92
CA ASP A 23 6.58 1.32 11.68
C ASP A 23 5.47 0.75 10.79
N GLY A 24 4.20 1.14 11.01
CA GLY A 24 3.04 0.72 10.20
C GLY A 24 3.23 0.83 8.68
N PRO A 25 3.80 1.94 8.15
CA PRO A 25 4.13 2.05 6.73
C PRO A 25 5.27 1.12 6.27
N GLY A 26 5.88 0.35 7.17
CA GLY A 26 6.82 -0.74 6.94
C GLY A 26 6.14 -2.12 6.95
N GLY A 27 4.98 -2.25 7.60
CA GLY A 27 4.16 -3.45 7.76
C GLY A 27 3.39 -3.37 9.07
N SER A 28 2.13 -3.79 9.08
CA SER A 28 1.30 -3.79 10.28
C SER A 28 1.51 -5.06 11.12
N GLN A 29 1.21 -4.99 12.41
CA GLN A 29 1.09 -6.19 13.24
C GLN A 29 -0.09 -7.05 12.79
N THR A 30 -0.01 -8.35 13.06
CA THR A 30 -1.02 -9.34 12.65
C THR A 30 -1.99 -9.63 13.80
N PRO A 31 -3.31 -9.54 13.58
CA PRO A 31 -4.29 -9.89 14.60
C PRO A 31 -4.47 -11.41 14.70
N GLU A 32 -4.85 -11.90 15.88
CA GLU A 32 -4.98 -13.32 16.21
C GLU A 32 -5.84 -14.13 15.20
N PRO A 33 -6.99 -13.63 14.70
CA PRO A 33 -7.78 -14.35 13.70
C PRO A 33 -7.02 -14.65 12.41
N VAL A 34 -6.11 -13.75 11.98
CA VAL A 34 -5.30 -13.93 10.78
C VAL A 34 -4.26 -15.02 11.00
N ALA A 35 -3.53 -14.95 12.13
CA ALA A 35 -2.55 -15.98 12.50
C ALA A 35 -3.21 -17.37 12.63
N THR A 36 -4.38 -17.41 13.25
CA THR A 36 -5.19 -18.63 13.39
C THR A 36 -5.61 -19.20 12.02
N ALA A 37 -6.06 -18.36 11.08
CA ALA A 37 -6.46 -18.79 9.73
C ALA A 37 -5.29 -19.40 8.94
N VAL A 38 -4.12 -18.77 8.99
CA VAL A 38 -2.88 -19.29 8.38
C VAL A 38 -2.54 -20.67 8.98
N ALA A 39 -2.48 -20.76 10.30
CA ALA A 39 -2.12 -22.00 11.00
C ALA A 39 -3.17 -23.13 10.80
N ALA A 40 -4.45 -22.80 10.71
CA ALA A 40 -5.51 -23.76 10.41
C ALA A 40 -5.39 -24.32 8.99
N THR A 41 -5.06 -23.46 8.01
CA THR A 41 -4.88 -23.87 6.62
C THR A 41 -3.68 -24.81 6.47
N LEU A 42 -2.55 -24.51 7.11
CA LEU A 42 -1.37 -25.37 7.13
C LEU A 42 -1.60 -26.74 7.78
N ARG A 43 -2.53 -26.82 8.75
CA ARG A 43 -2.89 -28.08 9.43
C ARG A 43 -4.00 -28.86 8.73
N SER A 44 -4.55 -28.33 7.63
CA SER A 44 -5.66 -28.93 6.90
C SER A 44 -5.16 -29.87 5.79
N SER A 45 -5.98 -30.86 5.40
CA SER A 45 -5.70 -31.68 4.22
C SER A 45 -5.96 -30.90 2.93
N ILE A 46 -4.95 -30.24 2.36
CA ILE A 46 -5.09 -29.41 1.16
C ILE A 46 -4.26 -30.01 0.02
N SER A 47 -4.84 -30.01 -1.19
CA SER A 47 -4.19 -30.44 -2.43
C SER A 47 -4.18 -29.29 -3.43
N ASN A 48 -3.80 -29.54 -4.69
CA ASN A 48 -4.06 -28.55 -5.74
C ASN A 48 -5.57 -28.32 -5.90
N ARG A 49 -5.95 -27.14 -6.41
CA ARG A 49 -7.35 -26.79 -6.67
C ARG A 49 -8.02 -27.81 -7.59
N GLY A 50 -9.30 -28.04 -7.32
CA GLY A 50 -10.15 -28.94 -8.08
C GLY A 50 -11.49 -29.12 -7.39
N GLN A 51 -12.35 -29.97 -7.95
CA GLN A 51 -13.70 -30.19 -7.43
C GLN A 51 -13.96 -31.65 -7.03
N VAL A 52 -13.00 -32.55 -7.20
CA VAL A 52 -13.20 -34.00 -7.05
C VAL A 52 -13.08 -34.40 -5.58
N SER A 53 -11.93 -34.16 -4.97
CA SER A 53 -11.68 -34.53 -3.57
C SER A 53 -12.01 -33.41 -2.59
N ALA A 54 -12.15 -33.75 -1.30
CA ALA A 54 -12.37 -32.75 -0.25
C ALA A 54 -11.17 -31.80 -0.09
N SER A 55 -9.95 -32.28 -0.32
CA SER A 55 -8.73 -31.47 -0.24
C SER A 55 -8.58 -30.52 -1.42
N GLU A 56 -9.01 -30.92 -2.61
CA GLU A 56 -9.11 -30.05 -3.78
C GLU A 56 -10.14 -28.94 -3.59
N ARG A 57 -11.36 -29.27 -3.14
CA ARG A 57 -12.41 -28.29 -2.90
C ARG A 57 -11.99 -27.26 -1.86
N ARG A 58 -11.30 -27.68 -0.79
CA ARG A 58 -10.76 -26.77 0.21
C ARG A 58 -9.77 -25.77 -0.37
N ALA A 59 -8.89 -26.21 -1.29
CA ALA A 59 -7.97 -25.30 -1.96
C ALA A 59 -8.73 -24.27 -2.83
N ASP A 60 -9.79 -24.71 -3.51
CA ASP A 60 -10.60 -23.83 -4.33
C ASP A 60 -11.42 -22.83 -3.50
N ASP A 61 -12.00 -23.27 -2.38
CA ASP A 61 -12.72 -22.41 -1.43
C ASP A 61 -11.82 -21.31 -0.86
N VAL A 62 -10.57 -21.65 -0.50
CA VAL A 62 -9.59 -20.67 -0.01
C VAL A 62 -9.29 -19.62 -1.08
N VAL A 63 -9.09 -20.04 -2.33
CA VAL A 63 -8.71 -19.14 -3.42
C VAL A 63 -9.87 -18.25 -3.84
N THR A 64 -11.05 -18.84 -4.03
CA THR A 64 -12.27 -18.09 -4.38
C THR A 64 -12.69 -17.15 -3.26
N GLY A 65 -12.58 -17.59 -1.99
CA GLY A 65 -12.82 -16.75 -0.81
C GLY A 65 -11.88 -15.55 -0.72
N ALA A 66 -10.59 -15.75 -0.94
CA ALA A 66 -9.61 -14.66 -0.93
C ALA A 66 -9.85 -13.64 -2.05
N ARG A 67 -10.18 -14.09 -3.26
CA ARG A 67 -10.56 -13.19 -4.36
C ARG A 67 -11.83 -12.40 -4.06
N ALA A 68 -12.84 -13.05 -3.48
CA ALA A 68 -14.08 -12.37 -3.09
C ALA A 68 -13.83 -11.32 -2.00
N ALA A 69 -13.03 -11.64 -0.97
CA ALA A 69 -12.68 -10.70 0.08
C ALA A 69 -11.91 -9.48 -0.46
N MET A 70 -10.91 -9.70 -1.33
CA MET A 70 -10.19 -8.60 -1.97
C MET A 70 -11.07 -7.79 -2.93
N ALA A 71 -12.01 -8.43 -3.63
CA ALA A 71 -12.98 -7.73 -4.47
C ALA A 71 -13.88 -6.80 -3.66
N ASP A 72 -14.38 -7.26 -2.50
CA ASP A 72 -15.16 -6.43 -1.58
C ASP A 72 -14.34 -5.27 -1.01
N LEU A 73 -13.08 -5.51 -0.67
CA LEU A 73 -12.14 -4.49 -0.16
C LEU A 73 -11.86 -3.40 -1.18
N LEU A 74 -11.55 -3.79 -2.43
CA LEU A 74 -11.09 -2.87 -3.46
C LEU A 74 -12.23 -2.28 -4.31
N GLY A 75 -13.43 -2.85 -4.24
CA GLY A 75 -14.52 -2.49 -5.15
C GLY A 75 -14.28 -3.01 -6.56
N ALA A 76 -13.73 -4.21 -6.66
CA ALA A 76 -13.32 -4.84 -7.92
C ALA A 76 -14.19 -6.05 -8.26
N ASP A 77 -13.99 -6.62 -9.45
CA ASP A 77 -14.51 -7.94 -9.80
C ASP A 77 -13.52 -9.01 -9.31
N ALA A 78 -14.00 -10.05 -8.61
CA ALA A 78 -13.16 -11.14 -8.10
C ALA A 78 -12.40 -11.90 -9.20
N ARG A 79 -12.93 -11.93 -10.43
CA ARG A 79 -12.24 -12.51 -11.61
C ARG A 79 -11.07 -11.64 -12.09
N GLY A 80 -10.99 -10.42 -11.59
CA GLY A 80 -9.95 -9.44 -11.87
C GLY A 80 -8.85 -9.37 -10.82
N VAL A 81 -8.96 -10.15 -9.72
CA VAL A 81 -8.00 -10.15 -8.62
C VAL A 81 -6.93 -11.21 -8.90
N VAL A 82 -5.66 -10.81 -8.96
CA VAL A 82 -4.47 -11.64 -9.17
C VAL A 82 -3.64 -11.65 -7.89
N PHE A 83 -3.19 -12.83 -7.45
CA PHE A 83 -2.26 -12.96 -6.33
C PHE A 83 -0.82 -13.21 -6.83
N GLY A 84 0.15 -12.65 -6.12
CA GLY A 84 1.56 -12.88 -6.38
C GLY A 84 2.38 -12.85 -5.10
N ARG A 85 3.68 -13.11 -5.23
CA ARG A 85 4.62 -13.12 -4.10
C ARG A 85 4.70 -11.77 -3.37
N SER A 86 4.61 -10.67 -4.10
CA SER A 86 4.60 -9.30 -3.57
C SER A 86 4.00 -8.35 -4.61
N MET A 87 3.56 -7.15 -4.19
CA MET A 87 3.16 -6.11 -5.13
C MET A 87 4.29 -5.83 -6.14
N THR A 88 5.52 -5.64 -5.65
CA THR A 88 6.69 -5.38 -6.52
C THR A 88 6.86 -6.44 -7.61
N GLN A 89 6.69 -7.72 -7.27
CA GLN A 89 6.79 -8.79 -8.27
C GLN A 89 5.67 -8.68 -9.30
N LEU A 90 4.43 -8.45 -8.86
CA LEU A 90 3.30 -8.28 -9.76
C LEU A 90 3.51 -7.09 -10.70
N THR A 91 4.04 -5.96 -10.22
CA THR A 91 4.36 -4.80 -11.06
C THR A 91 5.43 -5.13 -12.09
N TYR A 92 6.46 -5.89 -11.72
CA TYR A 92 7.48 -6.36 -12.66
C TYR A 92 6.91 -7.29 -13.73
N ASP A 93 6.07 -8.25 -13.36
CA ASP A 93 5.44 -9.17 -14.32
C ASP A 93 4.49 -8.42 -15.26
N PHE A 94 3.68 -7.53 -14.70
CA PHE A 94 2.68 -6.77 -15.46
C PHE A 94 3.32 -5.73 -16.39
N SER A 95 4.34 -5.00 -15.92
CA SER A 95 5.10 -4.06 -16.76
C SER A 95 5.79 -4.75 -17.93
N ARG A 96 6.41 -5.92 -17.71
CA ARG A 96 6.98 -6.74 -18.79
C ARG A 96 5.91 -7.21 -19.78
N ALA A 97 4.75 -7.64 -19.30
CA ALA A 97 3.67 -8.10 -20.15
C ALA A 97 3.11 -6.97 -21.04
N LEU A 98 2.93 -5.76 -20.49
CA LEU A 98 2.50 -4.59 -21.25
C LEU A 98 3.55 -4.10 -22.25
N ALA A 99 4.83 -4.09 -21.85
CA ALA A 99 5.92 -3.58 -22.69
C ALA A 99 6.13 -4.36 -23.99
N LYS A 100 5.64 -5.60 -24.09
CA LYS A 100 5.60 -6.36 -25.35
C LYS A 100 4.84 -5.64 -26.47
N GLY A 101 3.87 -4.78 -26.11
CA GLY A 101 3.08 -3.99 -27.05
C GLY A 101 3.61 -2.57 -27.29
N TRP A 102 4.66 -2.15 -26.56
CA TRP A 102 5.23 -0.81 -26.68
C TRP A 102 6.28 -0.75 -27.81
N ARG A 103 6.51 0.45 -28.32
CA ARG A 103 7.48 0.73 -29.39
C ARG A 103 8.17 2.08 -29.20
N PRO A 104 9.29 2.33 -29.90
CA PRO A 104 9.89 3.67 -29.94
C PRO A 104 8.87 4.74 -30.32
N GLY A 105 8.86 5.81 -29.51
CA GLY A 105 7.91 6.92 -29.63
C GLY A 105 6.68 6.79 -28.74
N ASP A 106 6.41 5.64 -28.12
CA ASP A 106 5.45 5.55 -27.01
C ASP A 106 6.02 6.20 -25.74
N GLU A 107 5.14 6.61 -24.84
CA GLU A 107 5.52 7.29 -23.59
C GLU A 107 4.95 6.58 -22.34
N VAL A 108 5.76 6.53 -21.29
CA VAL A 108 5.39 6.01 -19.96
C VAL A 108 5.63 7.11 -18.94
N VAL A 109 4.64 7.41 -18.11
CA VAL A 109 4.72 8.44 -17.08
C VAL A 109 4.85 7.79 -15.71
N VAL A 110 5.82 8.25 -14.91
CA VAL A 110 6.00 7.88 -13.49
C VAL A 110 6.10 9.15 -12.65
N THR A 111 5.83 9.05 -11.35
CA THR A 111 5.98 10.18 -10.43
C THR A 111 7.18 10.03 -9.48
N ARG A 112 7.72 11.15 -9.00
CA ARG A 112 8.76 11.16 -7.95
C ARG A 112 8.22 10.93 -6.55
N LEU A 113 6.90 10.98 -6.36
CA LEU A 113 6.23 10.80 -5.06
C LEU A 113 6.11 9.31 -4.68
N ASP A 114 6.21 8.44 -5.69
CA ASP A 114 6.01 7.00 -5.60
C ASP A 114 7.16 6.25 -4.87
N HIS A 115 6.79 5.09 -4.33
CA HIS A 115 7.75 4.08 -3.90
C HIS A 115 8.42 3.42 -5.12
N ASP A 116 9.67 2.97 -4.98
CA ASP A 116 10.46 2.42 -6.09
C ASP A 116 9.79 1.27 -6.85
N ALA A 117 9.01 0.47 -6.13
CA ALA A 117 8.24 -0.65 -6.69
C ALA A 117 7.19 -0.21 -7.72
N ASN A 118 6.77 1.06 -7.72
CA ASN A 118 5.91 1.65 -8.74
C ASN A 118 6.66 2.66 -9.63
N ILE A 119 7.99 2.58 -9.68
CA ILE A 119 8.84 3.39 -10.58
C ILE A 119 9.70 2.45 -11.43
N ARG A 120 10.62 1.70 -10.79
CA ARG A 120 11.68 0.96 -11.49
C ARG A 120 11.18 -0.11 -12.45
N PRO A 121 10.10 -0.86 -12.17
CA PRO A 121 9.52 -1.76 -13.16
C PRO A 121 9.17 -1.04 -14.48
N TRP A 122 8.58 0.14 -14.39
CA TRP A 122 8.16 0.94 -15.54
C TRP A 122 9.34 1.56 -16.28
N VAL A 123 10.32 2.09 -15.55
CA VAL A 123 11.56 2.63 -16.13
C VAL A 123 12.24 1.56 -16.98
N GLN A 124 12.49 0.39 -16.39
CA GLN A 124 13.19 -0.70 -17.08
C GLN A 124 12.36 -1.24 -18.25
N ALA A 125 11.04 -1.40 -18.08
CA ALA A 125 10.15 -1.85 -19.14
C ALA A 125 10.12 -0.87 -20.33
N ALA A 126 10.10 0.45 -20.05
CA ALA A 126 10.17 1.48 -21.08
C ALA A 126 11.52 1.45 -21.81
N GLU A 127 12.63 1.34 -21.07
CA GLU A 127 13.97 1.20 -21.64
C GLU A 127 14.09 0.00 -22.58
N TYR A 128 13.61 -1.19 -22.16
CA TYR A 128 13.63 -2.39 -22.99
C TYR A 128 12.79 -2.26 -24.26
N ALA A 129 11.66 -1.54 -24.20
CA ALA A 129 10.79 -1.31 -25.35
C ALA A 129 11.23 -0.13 -26.24
N GLY A 130 12.21 0.66 -25.79
CA GLY A 130 12.58 1.93 -26.44
C GLY A 130 11.54 3.04 -26.27
N ALA A 131 10.61 2.91 -25.32
CA ALA A 131 9.63 3.93 -25.00
C ALA A 131 10.29 5.08 -24.21
N THR A 132 9.72 6.29 -24.33
CA THR A 132 10.22 7.48 -23.64
C THR A 132 9.62 7.55 -22.24
N LEU A 133 10.47 7.71 -21.24
CA LEU A 133 10.05 7.93 -19.86
C LEU A 133 9.79 9.42 -19.61
N ARG A 134 8.64 9.73 -19.01
CA ARG A 134 8.26 11.07 -18.55
C ARG A 134 8.12 11.05 -17.03
N TRP A 135 8.61 12.10 -16.37
CA TRP A 135 8.60 12.20 -14.92
C TRP A 135 7.73 13.35 -14.46
N VAL A 136 6.79 13.06 -13.57
CA VAL A 136 6.00 14.06 -12.84
C VAL A 136 6.64 14.29 -11.48
N ASP A 137 6.79 15.56 -11.11
CA ASP A 137 7.40 15.96 -9.84
C ASP A 137 6.31 16.21 -8.77
N PHE A 138 6.75 16.55 -7.56
CA PHE A 138 5.89 17.09 -6.51
C PHE A 138 6.55 18.33 -5.91
N ASP A 139 5.76 19.22 -5.33
CA ASP A 139 6.27 20.40 -4.67
C ASP A 139 6.82 20.03 -3.27
N PRO A 140 8.11 20.25 -2.95
CA PRO A 140 8.67 19.91 -1.65
C PRO A 140 8.13 20.81 -0.52
N GLY A 141 7.59 21.98 -0.85
CA GLY A 141 7.02 22.92 0.11
C GLY A 141 5.70 22.42 0.69
N SER A 142 4.80 21.97 -0.17
CA SER A 142 3.48 21.44 0.19
C SER A 142 3.44 19.92 0.30
N GLY A 143 4.36 19.20 -0.35
CA GLY A 143 4.31 17.74 -0.49
C GLY A 143 3.29 17.24 -1.52
N GLU A 144 2.63 18.13 -2.26
CA GLU A 144 1.57 17.80 -3.23
C GLU A 144 2.14 17.46 -4.61
N LEU A 145 1.53 16.50 -5.30
CA LEU A 145 1.90 16.11 -6.66
C LEU A 145 1.65 17.28 -7.64
N ASP A 146 2.58 17.51 -8.57
CA ASP A 146 2.46 18.56 -9.58
C ASP A 146 1.46 18.17 -10.68
N ILE A 147 0.20 18.56 -10.51
CA ILE A 147 -0.89 18.25 -11.45
C ILE A 147 -0.70 18.97 -12.79
N ASP A 148 -0.17 20.18 -12.80
CA ASP A 148 0.13 20.91 -14.04
C ASP A 148 1.27 20.22 -14.80
N GLY A 149 2.31 19.79 -14.07
CA GLY A 149 3.39 18.96 -14.61
C GLY A 149 2.90 17.62 -15.15
N LEU A 150 1.92 16.99 -14.51
CA LEU A 150 1.26 15.79 -15.03
C LEU A 150 0.56 16.09 -16.35
N ALA A 151 -0.27 17.14 -16.43
CA ALA A 151 -0.99 17.49 -17.65
C ALA A 151 -0.03 17.75 -18.82
N MET A 152 1.12 18.41 -18.55
CA MET A 152 2.16 18.64 -19.55
C MET A 152 2.92 17.37 -19.97
N ALA A 153 2.96 16.35 -19.12
CA ALA A 153 3.63 15.08 -19.41
C ALA A 153 2.78 14.13 -20.28
N LEU A 154 1.47 14.39 -20.40
CA LEU A 154 0.53 13.56 -21.15
C LEU A 154 0.48 13.94 -22.64
N SER A 155 0.35 12.93 -23.49
CA SER A 155 0.15 13.08 -24.93
C SER A 155 -0.60 11.89 -25.53
N ASP A 156 -0.95 11.95 -26.81
CA ASP A 156 -1.52 10.83 -27.57
C ASP A 156 -0.57 9.62 -27.72
N LYS A 157 0.70 9.79 -27.33
CA LYS A 157 1.72 8.75 -27.29
C LYS A 157 1.81 8.07 -25.91
N THR A 158 1.18 8.64 -24.88
CA THR A 158 1.18 8.05 -23.54
C THR A 158 0.45 6.71 -23.57
N ARG A 159 1.11 5.67 -23.07
CA ARG A 159 0.54 4.31 -22.96
C ARG A 159 0.15 3.97 -21.54
N LEU A 160 0.92 4.45 -20.57
CA LEU A 160 0.73 4.15 -19.17
C LEU A 160 1.17 5.33 -18.30
N VAL A 161 0.38 5.59 -17.27
CA VAL A 161 0.69 6.51 -16.19
C VAL A 161 0.65 5.71 -14.88
N ALA A 162 1.77 5.69 -14.15
CA ALA A 162 1.89 5.02 -12.87
C ALA A 162 1.96 6.05 -11.74
N VAL A 163 1.03 5.96 -10.80
CA VAL A 163 0.93 6.88 -9.65
C VAL A 163 0.64 6.11 -8.36
N THR A 164 1.04 6.67 -7.23
CA THR A 164 0.62 6.19 -5.92
C THR A 164 -0.71 6.82 -5.51
N ALA A 165 -1.58 6.04 -4.85
CA ALA A 165 -2.75 6.58 -4.18
C ALA A 165 -2.39 7.25 -2.83
N ALA A 166 -1.27 6.85 -2.22
CA ALA A 166 -0.71 7.52 -1.05
C ALA A 166 0.81 7.29 -0.94
N SER A 167 1.58 8.36 -0.82
CA SER A 167 3.03 8.27 -0.61
C SER A 167 3.35 7.53 0.68
N ASN A 168 4.12 6.44 0.61
CA ASN A 168 4.57 5.75 1.80
C ASN A 168 5.57 6.57 2.64
N LEU A 169 6.16 7.63 2.07
CA LEU A 169 7.18 8.43 2.72
C LEU A 169 6.57 9.57 3.55
N ILE A 170 5.74 10.40 2.90
CA ILE A 170 5.17 11.63 3.48
C ILE A 170 3.65 11.60 3.61
N GLY A 171 3.01 10.49 3.25
CA GLY A 171 1.57 10.29 3.39
C GLY A 171 0.67 10.99 2.37
N THR A 172 1.20 11.89 1.53
CA THR A 172 0.44 12.62 0.50
C THR A 172 -0.50 11.71 -0.28
N ARG A 173 -1.77 12.11 -0.41
CA ARG A 173 -2.80 11.43 -1.21
C ARG A 173 -3.17 12.28 -2.43
N PRO A 174 -2.58 12.02 -3.61
CA PRO A 174 -2.95 12.71 -4.84
C PRO A 174 -4.44 12.54 -5.15
N ASP A 175 -5.02 13.48 -5.88
CA ASP A 175 -6.38 13.33 -6.41
C ASP A 175 -6.39 12.36 -7.60
N VAL A 176 -6.38 11.06 -7.29
CA VAL A 176 -6.31 9.99 -8.28
C VAL A 176 -7.48 10.03 -9.27
N ALA A 177 -8.67 10.46 -8.85
CA ALA A 177 -9.82 10.55 -9.74
C ALA A 177 -9.61 11.61 -10.83
N SER A 178 -9.16 12.82 -10.45
CA SER A 178 -8.80 13.87 -11.41
C SER A 178 -7.63 13.46 -12.32
N ILE A 179 -6.65 12.72 -11.78
CA ILE A 179 -5.56 12.13 -12.57
C ILE A 179 -6.12 11.15 -13.60
N ALA A 180 -7.03 10.25 -13.21
CA ALA A 180 -7.64 9.27 -14.10
C ALA A 180 -8.36 9.92 -15.27
N GLU A 181 -9.13 11.00 -15.02
CA GLU A 181 -9.80 11.75 -16.08
C GLU A 181 -8.81 12.26 -17.14
N ALA A 182 -7.69 12.86 -16.72
CA ALA A 182 -6.66 13.35 -17.62
C ALA A 182 -5.95 12.22 -18.38
N VAL A 183 -5.66 11.10 -17.71
CA VAL A 183 -5.01 9.92 -18.29
C VAL A 183 -5.89 9.26 -19.34
N HIS A 184 -7.18 9.08 -19.04
CA HIS A 184 -8.14 8.47 -19.95
C HIS A 184 -8.49 9.38 -21.14
N ALA A 185 -8.41 10.70 -20.98
CA ALA A 185 -8.61 11.65 -22.08
C ALA A 185 -7.60 11.49 -23.23
N VAL A 186 -6.39 10.98 -22.93
CA VAL A 186 -5.36 10.65 -23.95
C VAL A 186 -5.33 9.17 -24.31
N GLY A 187 -6.22 8.35 -23.76
CA GLY A 187 -6.33 6.92 -24.04
C GLY A 187 -5.24 6.05 -23.40
N ALA A 188 -4.55 6.56 -22.37
CA ALA A 188 -3.55 5.81 -21.62
C ALA A 188 -4.18 4.97 -20.49
N LEU A 189 -3.45 3.96 -20.01
CA LEU A 189 -3.82 3.19 -18.82
C LEU A 189 -3.35 3.87 -17.54
N LEU A 190 -4.17 3.84 -16.49
CA LEU A 190 -3.78 4.27 -15.14
C LEU A 190 -3.45 3.07 -14.25
N TYR A 191 -2.19 2.98 -13.81
CA TYR A 191 -1.74 2.03 -12.80
C TYR A 191 -1.58 2.72 -11.44
N VAL A 192 -2.32 2.25 -10.44
CA VAL A 192 -2.36 2.84 -9.10
C VAL A 192 -1.69 1.92 -8.08
N ASP A 193 -0.61 2.41 -7.46
CA ASP A 193 -0.03 1.79 -6.26
C ASP A 193 -0.83 2.22 -5.02
N GLY A 194 -1.60 1.27 -4.50
CA GLY A 194 -2.42 1.41 -3.31
C GLY A 194 -1.80 0.81 -2.05
N VAL A 195 -0.54 0.33 -2.08
CA VAL A 195 0.07 -0.41 -0.95
C VAL A 195 -0.04 0.34 0.37
N HIS A 196 0.23 1.65 0.35
CA HIS A 196 0.12 2.49 1.54
C HIS A 196 -1.32 2.98 1.78
N TYR A 197 -2.06 3.25 0.72
CA TYR A 197 -3.43 3.79 0.78
C TYR A 197 -4.44 2.80 1.39
N THR A 198 -4.38 1.52 1.01
CA THR A 198 -5.34 0.49 1.43
C THR A 198 -5.35 0.26 2.94
N ALA A 199 -4.29 0.63 3.67
CA ALA A 199 -4.27 0.52 5.12
C ALA A 199 -5.19 1.53 5.83
N HIS A 200 -5.44 2.68 5.21
CA HIS A 200 -5.99 3.84 5.88
C HIS A 200 -7.34 4.32 5.32
N VAL A 201 -7.63 4.01 4.05
CA VAL A 201 -8.79 4.59 3.36
C VAL A 201 -9.58 3.51 2.64
N HIS A 202 -10.91 3.61 2.70
CA HIS A 202 -11.79 2.75 1.93
C HIS A 202 -11.50 2.85 0.42
N VAL A 203 -11.26 1.72 -0.22
CA VAL A 203 -10.93 1.67 -1.65
C VAL A 203 -12.19 1.45 -2.49
N ASP A 204 -12.34 2.28 -3.52
CA ASP A 204 -13.28 2.09 -4.61
C ASP A 204 -12.55 2.32 -5.93
N MET A 205 -12.08 1.23 -6.54
CA MET A 205 -11.29 1.30 -7.76
C MET A 205 -12.00 2.03 -8.90
N ALA A 206 -13.32 1.84 -9.01
CA ALA A 206 -14.11 2.49 -10.04
C ALA A 206 -14.20 4.00 -9.80
N ALA A 207 -14.44 4.42 -8.56
CA ALA A 207 -14.45 5.84 -8.20
C ALA A 207 -13.07 6.52 -8.34
N LEU A 208 -11.99 5.78 -8.11
CA LEU A 208 -10.62 6.25 -8.37
C LEU A 208 -10.28 6.32 -9.87
N GLY A 209 -11.04 5.67 -10.74
CA GLY A 209 -10.72 5.55 -12.16
C GLY A 209 -9.49 4.68 -12.44
N ALA A 210 -9.10 3.81 -11.51
CA ALA A 210 -7.93 2.93 -11.69
C ALA A 210 -8.22 1.83 -12.70
N ASP A 211 -7.39 1.70 -13.75
CA ASP A 211 -7.44 0.53 -14.64
C ASP A 211 -6.83 -0.71 -13.98
N VAL A 212 -5.77 -0.47 -13.21
CA VAL A 212 -5.06 -1.46 -12.39
C VAL A 212 -4.78 -0.85 -11.03
N PHE A 213 -5.07 -1.59 -9.97
CA PHE A 213 -4.77 -1.22 -8.59
C PHE A 213 -3.97 -2.33 -7.93
N ALA A 214 -2.84 -2.01 -7.31
CA ALA A 214 -2.02 -3.01 -6.64
C ALA A 214 -1.80 -2.66 -5.17
N CYS A 215 -1.83 -3.67 -4.31
CA CYS A 215 -1.63 -3.51 -2.87
C CYS A 215 -0.92 -4.73 -2.25
N SER A 216 -0.67 -4.70 -0.94
CA SER A 216 -0.01 -5.80 -0.23
C SER A 216 -0.65 -6.00 1.16
N PRO A 217 -1.25 -7.18 1.44
CA PRO A 217 -2.00 -7.41 2.68
C PRO A 217 -1.23 -7.19 3.97
N TYR A 218 0.09 -7.39 4.00
CA TYR A 218 0.91 -7.11 5.19
C TYR A 218 0.92 -5.64 5.64
N LYS A 219 0.36 -4.72 4.85
CA LYS A 219 0.15 -3.31 5.23
C LYS A 219 -1.18 -3.09 5.95
N PHE A 220 -2.14 -3.98 5.73
CA PHE A 220 -3.51 -3.90 6.26
C PHE A 220 -3.86 -5.17 7.02
N LEU A 221 -3.00 -5.53 7.99
CA LEU A 221 -3.21 -6.57 8.99
C LEU A 221 -3.11 -8.02 8.48
N GLY A 222 -2.81 -8.21 7.20
CA GLY A 222 -2.71 -9.52 6.56
C GLY A 222 -1.29 -10.08 6.42
N PRO A 223 -1.13 -11.17 5.67
CA PRO A 223 0.17 -11.80 5.44
C PRO A 223 0.98 -11.18 4.28
N HIS A 224 2.25 -11.56 4.16
CA HIS A 224 3.11 -11.15 3.05
C HIS A 224 2.74 -11.82 1.72
N CYS A 225 1.93 -11.15 0.92
CA CYS A 225 1.72 -11.43 -0.50
C CYS A 225 1.44 -10.12 -1.26
N GLY A 226 1.31 -10.20 -2.58
CA GLY A 226 0.87 -9.11 -3.44
C GLY A 226 -0.52 -9.37 -4.00
N VAL A 227 -1.28 -8.30 -4.20
CA VAL A 227 -2.55 -8.34 -4.92
C VAL A 227 -2.53 -7.28 -6.02
N LEU A 228 -2.95 -7.67 -7.22
CA LEU A 228 -3.25 -6.77 -8.33
C LEU A 228 -4.71 -6.99 -8.70
N ALA A 229 -5.49 -5.93 -8.76
CA ALA A 229 -6.87 -5.94 -9.23
C ALA A 229 -6.96 -5.12 -10.52
N ALA A 230 -7.70 -5.63 -11.49
CA ALA A 230 -7.99 -4.94 -12.74
C ALA A 230 -9.32 -5.43 -13.30
N ARG A 231 -9.90 -4.70 -14.27
CA ARG A 231 -11.08 -5.20 -14.97
C ARG A 231 -10.74 -6.53 -15.69
N PRO A 232 -11.57 -7.57 -15.63
CA PRO A 232 -11.29 -8.84 -16.31
C PRO A 232 -10.99 -8.68 -17.81
N ALA A 233 -11.74 -7.81 -18.50
CA ALA A 233 -11.52 -7.51 -19.91
C ALA A 233 -10.12 -6.91 -20.21
N LEU A 234 -9.56 -6.11 -19.28
CA LEU A 234 -8.19 -5.61 -19.42
C LEU A 234 -7.19 -6.76 -19.27
N LEU A 235 -7.35 -7.61 -18.26
CA LEU A 235 -6.49 -8.77 -18.05
C LEU A 235 -6.52 -9.74 -19.23
N GLU A 236 -7.67 -9.94 -19.86
CA GLU A 236 -7.83 -10.80 -21.04
C GLU A 236 -7.00 -10.28 -22.24
N SER A 237 -6.84 -8.96 -22.35
CA SER A 237 -6.04 -8.32 -23.41
C SER A 237 -4.53 -8.41 -23.21
N VAL A 238 -4.06 -8.68 -21.98
CA VAL A 238 -2.63 -8.72 -21.62
C VAL A 238 -2.13 -10.17 -21.59
N HIS A 239 -0.94 -10.40 -22.16
CA HIS A 239 -0.39 -11.73 -22.40
C HIS A 239 1.00 -11.90 -21.73
N PRO A 240 1.04 -12.26 -20.43
CA PRO A 240 2.29 -12.51 -19.72
C PRO A 240 3.00 -13.77 -20.23
N ASP A 241 4.30 -13.89 -19.97
CA ASP A 241 5.01 -15.15 -20.19
C ASP A 241 4.57 -16.18 -19.15
N LYS A 242 4.25 -17.40 -19.60
CA LYS A 242 3.84 -18.50 -18.73
C LYS A 242 4.23 -19.85 -19.32
N LEU A 243 4.20 -20.88 -18.49
CA LEU A 243 4.40 -22.26 -18.94
C LEU A 243 3.22 -22.70 -19.82
N LEU A 244 3.49 -23.53 -20.84
CA LEU A 244 2.46 -24.08 -21.73
C LEU A 244 1.28 -24.76 -20.98
N PRO A 245 1.49 -25.50 -19.87
CA PRO A 245 0.39 -26.13 -19.14
C PRO A 245 -0.46 -25.16 -18.29
N ALA A 246 0.01 -23.93 -18.05
CA ALA A 246 -0.75 -22.96 -17.27
C ALA A 246 -1.96 -22.46 -18.07
N THR A 247 -3.09 -22.22 -17.40
CA THR A 247 -4.34 -21.76 -18.04
C THR A 247 -4.17 -20.42 -18.76
N ASP A 248 -5.00 -20.19 -19.78
CA ASP A 248 -5.18 -18.86 -20.38
C ASP A 248 -6.33 -18.07 -19.74
N GLY A 249 -7.09 -18.67 -18.82
CA GLY A 249 -8.17 -18.01 -18.11
C GLY A 249 -7.66 -16.95 -17.12
N VAL A 250 -8.32 -15.80 -17.08
CA VAL A 250 -8.04 -14.75 -16.08
C VAL A 250 -8.83 -15.03 -14.80
N PRO A 251 -8.28 -14.74 -13.61
CA PRO A 251 -7.00 -14.04 -13.35
C PRO A 251 -5.77 -14.98 -13.35
N GLU A 252 -5.99 -16.30 -13.34
CA GLU A 252 -4.96 -17.33 -13.14
C GLU A 252 -3.83 -17.33 -14.18
N ARG A 253 -4.07 -16.79 -15.38
CA ARG A 253 -3.05 -16.54 -16.41
C ARG A 253 -1.81 -15.80 -15.87
N PHE A 254 -1.99 -14.96 -14.87
CA PHE A 254 -0.93 -14.12 -14.28
C PHE A 254 -0.27 -14.75 -13.04
N GLU A 255 -0.68 -15.95 -12.63
CA GLU A 255 -0.29 -16.56 -11.37
C GLU A 255 0.70 -17.71 -11.63
N LEU A 256 1.97 -17.44 -11.35
CA LEU A 256 3.04 -18.39 -11.63
C LEU A 256 3.18 -19.42 -10.50
N GLY A 257 2.76 -20.66 -10.78
CA GLY A 257 2.85 -21.79 -9.86
C GLY A 257 1.64 -21.94 -8.94
N THR A 258 1.73 -22.84 -7.96
CA THR A 258 0.66 -23.04 -6.97
C THR A 258 0.61 -21.85 -6.02
N LEU A 259 -0.60 -21.30 -5.81
CA LEU A 259 -0.81 -20.18 -4.90
C LEU A 259 -0.54 -20.56 -3.43
N PRO A 260 -0.08 -19.62 -2.59
CA PRO A 260 0.18 -19.86 -1.17
C PRO A 260 -1.14 -19.84 -0.37
N TYR A 261 -1.85 -20.97 -0.35
CA TYR A 261 -3.21 -21.07 0.21
C TYR A 261 -3.32 -20.54 1.64
N GLU A 262 -2.33 -20.81 2.49
CA GLU A 262 -2.29 -20.31 3.86
C GLU A 262 -2.27 -18.77 3.94
N LEU A 263 -1.55 -18.11 3.02
CA LEU A 263 -1.50 -16.65 2.96
C LEU A 263 -2.80 -16.08 2.35
N LEU A 264 -3.43 -16.80 1.43
CA LEU A 264 -4.74 -16.41 0.90
C LEU A 264 -5.82 -16.50 1.98
N ALA A 265 -5.83 -17.57 2.77
CA ALA A 265 -6.72 -17.70 3.92
C ALA A 265 -6.48 -16.59 4.98
N GLY A 266 -5.21 -16.28 5.27
CA GLY A 266 -4.86 -15.15 6.13
C GLY A 266 -5.30 -13.80 5.55
N THR A 267 -5.23 -13.62 4.23
CA THR A 267 -5.71 -12.41 3.57
C THR A 267 -7.22 -12.27 3.71
N THR A 268 -8.00 -13.34 3.51
CA THR A 268 -9.45 -13.34 3.77
C THR A 268 -9.74 -12.93 5.21
N ALA A 269 -9.05 -13.55 6.18
CA ALA A 269 -9.23 -13.25 7.59
C ALA A 269 -8.87 -11.79 7.95
N ALA A 270 -7.90 -11.18 7.27
CA ALA A 270 -7.54 -9.78 7.50
C ALA A 270 -8.64 -8.83 7.01
N VAL A 271 -9.20 -9.11 5.82
CA VAL A 271 -10.34 -8.33 5.31
C VAL A 271 -11.58 -8.52 6.20
N ASP A 272 -11.85 -9.74 6.64
CA ASP A 272 -12.98 -10.02 7.54
C ASP A 272 -12.79 -9.35 8.91
N PHE A 273 -11.55 -9.31 9.43
CA PHE A 273 -11.21 -8.58 10.65
C PHE A 273 -11.48 -7.08 10.49
N LEU A 274 -10.98 -6.45 9.42
CA LEU A 274 -11.26 -5.05 9.12
C LEU A 274 -12.76 -4.78 9.00
N ALA A 275 -13.50 -5.64 8.30
CA ALA A 275 -14.94 -5.54 8.18
C ALA A 275 -15.62 -5.62 9.55
N SER A 276 -15.16 -6.49 10.45
CA SER A 276 -15.73 -6.66 11.79
C SER A 276 -15.64 -5.42 12.68
N LEU A 277 -14.78 -4.45 12.35
CA LEU A 277 -14.66 -3.16 13.04
C LEU A 277 -15.77 -2.17 12.62
N GLY A 278 -16.59 -2.52 11.64
CA GLY A 278 -17.63 -1.66 11.09
C GLY A 278 -19.01 -2.32 11.06
N GLU A 279 -19.99 -1.50 10.67
CA GLU A 279 -21.40 -1.89 10.61
C GLU A 279 -21.90 -1.91 9.16
N GLY A 280 -22.73 -2.89 8.79
CA GLY A 280 -23.33 -2.94 7.46
C GLY A 280 -23.95 -4.29 7.13
N ALA A 281 -24.79 -4.32 6.08
CA ALA A 281 -25.46 -5.54 5.63
C ALA A 281 -24.60 -6.41 4.70
N THR A 282 -23.49 -5.88 4.17
CA THR A 282 -22.54 -6.57 3.30
C THR A 282 -21.12 -6.30 3.78
N ARG A 283 -20.17 -7.19 3.44
CA ARG A 283 -18.75 -7.00 3.78
C ARG A 283 -18.24 -5.63 3.31
N ARG A 284 -18.55 -5.21 2.09
CA ARG A 284 -18.13 -3.89 1.56
C ARG A 284 -18.73 -2.72 2.34
N ALA A 285 -19.99 -2.80 2.78
CA ALA A 285 -20.61 -1.77 3.62
C ALA A 285 -19.97 -1.72 5.01
N MET A 286 -19.71 -2.89 5.61
CA MET A 286 -18.99 -3.00 6.88
C MET A 286 -17.57 -2.41 6.78
N LEU A 287 -16.84 -2.74 5.71
CA LEU A 287 -15.52 -2.18 5.43
C LEU A 287 -15.57 -0.66 5.31
N ARG A 288 -16.53 -0.09 4.58
CA ARG A 288 -16.66 1.38 4.48
C ARG A 288 -16.83 2.01 5.87
N SER A 289 -17.78 1.50 6.64
CA SER A 289 -18.03 1.96 8.01
C SER A 289 -16.80 1.83 8.92
N ALA A 290 -16.06 0.71 8.80
CA ALA A 290 -14.82 0.47 9.52
C ALA A 290 -13.73 1.49 9.14
N TYR A 291 -13.50 1.71 7.84
CA TYR A 291 -12.50 2.67 7.37
C TYR A 291 -12.85 4.11 7.74
N ASP A 292 -14.13 4.50 7.74
CA ASP A 292 -14.54 5.83 8.22
C ASP A 292 -14.18 6.01 9.72
N ALA A 293 -14.33 4.96 10.53
CA ALA A 293 -13.97 4.98 11.95
C ALA A 293 -12.45 4.97 12.16
N ILE A 294 -11.71 4.15 11.40
CA ILE A 294 -10.25 4.07 11.42
C ILE A 294 -9.63 5.41 11.00
N GLU A 295 -10.05 5.97 9.86
CA GLU A 295 -9.52 7.23 9.34
C GLU A 295 -9.74 8.36 10.35
N LYS A 296 -10.91 8.41 10.99
CA LYS A 296 -11.19 9.38 12.05
C LYS A 296 -10.29 9.24 13.28
N HIS A 297 -10.06 8.00 13.74
CA HIS A 297 -9.18 7.70 14.87
C HIS A 297 -7.73 8.09 14.56
N GLU A 298 -7.23 7.61 13.43
CA GLU A 298 -5.86 7.87 12.97
C GLU A 298 -5.63 9.36 12.70
N ASP A 299 -6.60 10.08 12.14
CA ASP A 299 -6.49 11.53 11.90
C ASP A 299 -6.44 12.35 13.20
N ALA A 300 -7.17 11.94 14.24
CA ALA A 300 -7.12 12.60 15.54
C ALA A 300 -5.71 12.47 16.16
N LEU A 301 -5.17 11.24 16.18
CA LEU A 301 -3.82 10.97 16.67
C LEU A 301 -2.74 11.66 15.82
N ARG A 302 -2.87 11.60 14.49
CA ARG A 302 -1.95 12.28 13.55
C ARG A 302 -1.91 13.78 13.84
N THR A 303 -3.07 14.42 13.96
CA THR A 303 -3.18 15.87 14.16
C THR A 303 -2.53 16.30 15.48
N ARG A 304 -2.77 15.53 16.55
CA ARG A 304 -2.11 15.75 17.85
C ARG A 304 -0.59 15.59 17.75
N LEU A 305 -0.13 14.45 17.23
CA LEU A 305 1.29 14.15 17.10
C LEU A 305 2.02 15.20 16.26
N GLU A 306 1.41 15.64 15.16
CA GLU A 306 1.98 16.67 14.30
C GLU A 306 2.16 17.99 15.02
N ALA A 307 1.14 18.46 15.73
CA ALA A 307 1.23 19.69 16.51
C ALA A 307 2.34 19.59 17.58
N GLU A 308 2.37 18.49 18.32
CA GLU A 308 3.36 18.28 19.37
C GLU A 308 4.80 18.17 18.85
N LEU A 309 5.02 17.53 17.68
CA LEU A 309 6.34 17.47 17.05
C LEU A 309 6.75 18.81 16.43
N ALA A 310 5.82 19.56 15.85
CA ALA A 310 6.09 20.87 15.24
C ALA A 310 6.54 21.91 16.29
N ASP A 311 6.07 21.78 17.53
CA ASP A 311 6.45 22.66 18.64
C ASP A 311 7.85 22.35 19.23
N LEU A 312 8.47 21.23 18.86
CA LEU A 312 9.80 20.87 19.35
C LEU A 312 10.91 21.63 18.59
N PRO A 313 11.82 22.33 19.28
CA PRO A 313 12.94 23.03 18.65
C PRO A 313 13.80 22.10 17.81
N GLY A 314 14.17 22.54 16.60
CA GLY A 314 15.03 21.78 15.70
C GLY A 314 14.35 20.60 15.00
N VAL A 315 13.06 20.36 15.21
CA VAL A 315 12.30 19.36 14.43
C VAL A 315 11.82 19.99 13.12
N THR A 316 12.10 19.31 12.01
CA THR A 316 11.53 19.67 10.70
C THR A 316 10.62 18.55 10.21
N LEU A 317 9.33 18.86 10.01
CA LEU A 317 8.34 17.96 9.43
C LEU A 317 8.27 18.12 7.90
N TYR A 318 8.20 17.02 7.16
CA TYR A 318 8.14 16.99 5.68
C TYR A 318 6.79 16.53 5.12
N SER A 319 5.94 15.92 5.96
CA SER A 319 4.56 15.56 5.61
C SER A 319 3.67 16.80 5.70
N ARG A 320 3.40 17.46 4.56
CA ARG A 320 2.75 18.78 4.51
C ARG A 320 1.47 18.84 3.68
N ALA A 321 1.18 17.80 2.89
CA ALA A 321 0.02 17.76 2.01
C ALA A 321 -1.28 17.88 2.80
N ALA A 322 -2.27 18.58 2.24
CA ALA A 322 -3.55 18.82 2.89
C ALA A 322 -4.34 17.52 3.07
N ARG A 323 -4.26 16.63 2.06
CA ARG A 323 -4.84 15.29 2.11
C ARG A 323 -3.73 14.26 2.25
N ARG A 324 -3.69 13.54 3.37
CA ARG A 324 -2.66 12.54 3.63
C ARG A 324 -3.11 11.41 4.55
N THR A 325 -2.39 10.30 4.50
CA THR A 325 -2.48 9.22 5.49
C THR A 325 -1.85 9.65 6.83
N PRO A 326 -2.03 8.91 7.93
CA PRO A 326 -1.38 9.19 9.22
C PRO A 326 0.11 8.84 9.21
N THR A 327 0.88 9.49 8.34
CA THR A 327 2.31 9.26 8.13
C THR A 327 3.06 10.58 8.21
N LEU A 328 4.01 10.65 9.15
CA LEU A 328 4.87 11.80 9.37
C LEU A 328 6.31 11.43 9.04
N LEU A 329 7.01 12.32 8.35
CA LEU A 329 8.44 12.23 8.11
C LEU A 329 9.13 13.43 8.75
N PHE A 330 10.19 13.21 9.52
CA PHE A 330 10.87 14.29 10.22
C PHE A 330 12.37 14.10 10.39
N THR A 331 13.07 15.22 10.57
CA THR A 331 14.47 15.30 10.97
C THR A 331 14.62 16.12 12.24
N VAL A 332 15.73 15.90 12.96
CA VAL A 332 16.11 16.67 14.14
C VAL A 332 17.46 17.35 13.85
N ASP A 333 17.54 18.66 14.03
CA ASP A 333 18.74 19.44 13.77
C ASP A 333 19.95 18.90 14.57
N GLY A 334 21.07 18.72 13.88
CA GLY A 334 22.30 18.22 14.50
C GLY A 334 22.31 16.74 14.89
N VAL A 335 21.22 15.99 14.68
CA VAL A 335 21.13 14.56 15.02
C VAL A 335 20.89 13.73 13.76
N ALA A 336 21.73 12.72 13.52
CA ALA A 336 21.54 11.84 12.36
C ALA A 336 20.24 11.02 12.53
N PRO A 337 19.44 10.81 11.47
CA PRO A 337 18.17 10.07 11.57
C PRO A 337 18.29 8.68 12.19
N VAL A 338 19.39 7.97 11.92
CA VAL A 338 19.69 6.65 12.51
C VAL A 338 19.90 6.71 14.01
N ASP A 339 20.44 7.81 14.53
CA ASP A 339 20.67 7.99 15.97
C ASP A 339 19.37 8.37 16.69
N VAL A 340 18.47 9.13 16.02
CA VAL A 340 17.10 9.33 16.51
C VAL A 340 16.38 7.97 16.62
N HIS A 341 16.42 7.16 15.56
CA HIS A 341 15.83 5.81 15.57
C HIS A 341 16.39 4.96 16.71
N ARG A 342 17.73 4.92 16.89
CA ARG A 342 18.36 4.14 17.96
C ARG A 342 17.91 4.61 19.35
N SER A 343 17.87 5.92 19.58
CA SER A 343 17.45 6.48 20.87
C SER A 343 15.98 6.21 21.19
N LEU A 344 15.11 6.15 20.18
CA LEU A 344 13.70 5.78 20.35
C LEU A 344 13.57 4.27 20.62
N ALA A 345 14.34 3.44 19.93
CA ALA A 345 14.34 2.00 20.13
C ALA A 345 14.77 1.60 21.56
N GLU A 346 15.70 2.33 22.18
CA GLU A 346 16.08 2.15 23.60
C GLU A 346 14.93 2.39 24.59
N ARG A 347 13.81 2.95 24.13
CA ARG A 347 12.59 3.25 24.90
C ARG A 347 11.40 2.38 24.48
N ASP A 348 11.68 1.31 23.74
CA ASP A 348 10.69 0.42 23.14
C ASP A 348 9.74 1.18 22.18
N ILE A 349 10.29 2.10 21.37
CA ILE A 349 9.55 2.86 20.35
C ILE A 349 10.13 2.56 18.96
N ASN A 350 9.37 1.84 18.13
CA ASN A 350 9.76 1.48 16.78
C ASN A 350 9.41 2.58 15.78
N ALA A 351 10.35 3.51 15.58
CA ALA A 351 10.26 4.60 14.61
C ALA A 351 11.51 4.57 13.69
N PRO A 352 11.47 3.83 12.57
CA PRO A 352 12.64 3.61 11.73
C PRO A 352 13.07 4.87 10.97
N ALA A 353 14.33 4.90 10.52
CA ALA A 353 14.90 5.97 9.71
C ALA A 353 15.50 5.43 8.40
N SER A 354 15.06 5.97 7.26
CA SER A 354 15.52 5.58 5.91
C SER A 354 14.90 6.49 4.83
N SER A 355 15.14 6.16 3.57
CA SER A 355 14.32 6.62 2.43
C SER A 355 13.11 5.71 2.16
N PHE A 356 13.06 4.51 2.78
CA PHE A 356 11.96 3.55 2.65
C PHE A 356 11.61 3.21 1.21
N TYR A 357 12.63 3.12 0.35
CA TYR A 357 12.54 2.93 -1.09
C TYR A 357 11.75 4.03 -1.83
N ALA A 358 11.35 5.13 -1.19
CA ALA A 358 10.86 6.33 -1.86
C ALA A 358 12.05 7.22 -2.24
N ILE A 359 12.97 6.67 -3.04
CA ILE A 359 14.30 7.25 -3.30
C ILE A 359 14.18 8.61 -3.99
N GLU A 360 13.28 8.74 -4.97
CA GLU A 360 13.08 10.00 -5.69
C GLU A 360 12.43 11.07 -4.80
N ALA A 361 11.47 10.68 -3.97
CA ALA A 361 10.86 11.59 -2.99
C ALA A 361 11.89 12.09 -1.97
N ALA A 362 12.68 11.18 -1.38
CA ALA A 362 13.71 11.54 -0.43
C ALA A 362 14.78 12.47 -1.04
N ARG A 363 15.19 12.22 -2.28
CA ARG A 363 16.11 13.12 -3.02
C ARG A 363 15.47 14.48 -3.27
N ARG A 364 14.21 14.51 -3.70
CA ARG A 364 13.49 15.75 -4.01
C ARG A 364 13.27 16.65 -2.79
N LEU A 365 13.14 16.04 -1.62
CA LEU A 365 13.06 16.71 -0.30
C LEU A 365 14.45 17.12 0.25
N GLY A 366 15.55 16.76 -0.41
CA GLY A 366 16.91 17.09 0.03
C GLY A 366 17.44 16.23 1.18
N LEU A 367 16.85 15.06 1.46
CA LEU A 367 17.21 14.19 2.59
C LEU A 367 18.43 13.29 2.32
N GLY A 368 18.84 13.17 1.05
CA GLY A 368 19.98 12.35 0.64
C GLY A 368 19.80 10.85 0.92
N ALA A 369 20.91 10.12 1.00
CA ALA A 369 20.92 8.68 1.29
C ALA A 369 20.47 8.31 2.73
N PRO A 370 20.79 9.10 3.77
CA PRO A 370 20.34 8.79 5.14
C PRO A 370 18.81 8.85 5.32
N GLY A 371 18.12 9.64 4.51
CA GLY A 371 16.67 9.80 4.61
C GLY A 371 16.25 10.56 5.88
N ALA A 372 15.16 10.13 6.49
CA ALA A 372 14.58 10.77 7.67
C ALA A 372 13.86 9.73 8.54
N VAL A 373 13.47 10.12 9.76
CA VAL A 373 12.65 9.27 10.64
C VAL A 373 11.22 9.29 10.14
N ARG A 374 10.63 8.11 9.93
CA ARG A 374 9.23 7.99 9.51
C ARG A 374 8.41 7.37 10.62
N ILE A 375 7.34 8.06 10.94
CA ILE A 375 6.26 7.63 11.80
C ILE A 375 5.07 7.30 10.92
N GLY A 376 4.45 6.14 11.12
CA GLY A 376 3.10 5.96 10.65
C GLY A 376 2.27 5.16 11.62
N LEU A 377 1.06 5.65 11.80
CA LEU A 377 0.09 5.08 12.72
C LEU A 377 -0.58 3.86 12.06
N ALA A 378 -1.25 3.08 12.90
CA ALA A 378 -2.08 1.97 12.48
C ALA A 378 -3.39 1.97 13.30
N PRO A 379 -4.39 1.14 12.94
CA PRO A 379 -5.66 1.09 13.67
C PRO A 379 -5.54 0.74 15.16
N TYR A 380 -4.41 0.18 15.59
CA TYR A 380 -4.13 -0.17 16.97
C TYR A 380 -3.26 0.86 17.70
N THR A 381 -2.85 1.97 17.09
CA THR A 381 -2.07 3.01 17.78
C THR A 381 -2.95 3.76 18.79
N ASP A 382 -2.44 4.06 19.98
CA ASP A 382 -3.15 4.78 21.05
C ASP A 382 -2.46 6.08 21.48
N ASP A 383 -3.12 6.84 22.35
CA ASP A 383 -2.61 8.12 22.88
C ASP A 383 -1.34 7.95 23.75
N ASP A 384 -1.23 6.85 24.51
CA ASP A 384 -0.07 6.57 25.35
C ASP A 384 1.20 6.38 24.49
N GLU A 385 1.07 5.73 23.34
CA GLU A 385 2.15 5.59 22.37
C GLU A 385 2.56 6.96 21.79
N ILE A 386 1.61 7.86 21.51
CA ILE A 386 1.89 9.24 21.07
C ILE A 386 2.72 9.98 22.13
N ASP A 387 2.29 9.93 23.40
CA ASP A 387 2.98 10.58 24.51
C ASP A 387 4.43 10.08 24.66
N ARG A 388 4.63 8.77 24.56
CA ARG A 388 5.97 8.15 24.62
C ARG A 388 6.86 8.61 23.47
N LEU A 389 6.33 8.68 22.25
CA LEU A 389 7.07 9.14 21.07
C LEU A 389 7.51 10.60 21.23
N VAL A 390 6.59 11.49 21.58
CA VAL A 390 6.88 12.92 21.73
C VAL A 390 7.89 13.16 22.84
N ALA A 391 7.75 12.48 23.98
CA ALA A 391 8.75 12.55 25.06
C ALA A 391 10.13 12.06 24.60
N GLY A 392 10.18 10.97 23.83
CA GLY A 392 11.42 10.43 23.26
C GLY A 392 12.12 11.42 22.32
N VAL A 393 11.37 12.11 21.46
CA VAL A 393 11.94 13.12 20.54
C VAL A 393 12.35 14.39 21.31
N ARG A 394 11.56 14.84 22.28
CA ARG A 394 11.87 16.03 23.11
C ARG A 394 13.23 15.91 23.81
N ASP A 395 13.54 14.74 24.37
CA ASP A 395 14.81 14.48 25.05
C ASP A 395 16.03 14.55 24.12
N LEU A 396 15.84 14.39 22.80
CA LEU A 396 16.90 14.56 21.80
C LEU A 396 17.10 16.03 21.44
N THR A 397 16.03 16.82 21.42
CA THR A 397 16.06 18.26 21.09
C THR A 397 16.55 19.15 22.24
N ALA A 398 16.51 18.64 23.47
CA ALA A 398 16.92 19.38 24.67
C ALA A 398 18.43 19.30 24.98
N ARG A 399 19.21 18.59 24.16
CA ARG A 399 20.67 18.44 24.27
C ARG A 399 21.36 19.45 23.38
#